data_AF-A0A554JBY2-F1
#
_entry.id   AF-A0A554JBY2-F1
#
_cell.length_a   1.000
_cell.length_b   1.000
_cell.length_c   1.000
_cell.angle_alpha   90.00
_cell.angle_beta   90.00
_cell.angle_gamma   90.00
#
_symmetry.space_group_name_H-M   'P 1'
#
loop_
_entity.id
_entity.type
_entity.pdbx_description
1 polymer ?
#
loop_
_entity_poly.entity_id
_entity_poly.type
_entity_poly.pdbx_seq_one_letter_code
_entity_poly.pdbx_strand_id
1 'polypeptide(L)'
;MSKMQKYGPYLIFLAAMLWATDAPFRVHLTKDLSSNFIVLVEHFFDVLIVLPIIIWSFKDLGKLGKKEWLSVLVIAIGGSALASIAFTQAFRYVNPSVAILLQKLQPLIA
;
A
#
# COMPACT_ATOMS: atom_id res chain seq x y z
N MET A 1 -12.80 -8.47 27.71
CA MET A 1 -12.24 -8.24 26.36
C MET A 1 -10.74 -8.03 26.49
N SER A 2 -9.93 -8.69 25.66
CA SER A 2 -8.49 -8.43 25.63
C SER A 2 -8.26 -6.97 25.20
N LYS A 3 -7.14 -6.34 25.61
CA LYS A 3 -6.81 -4.96 25.19
C LYS A 3 -6.90 -4.81 23.65
N MET A 4 -6.50 -5.83 22.89
CA MET A 4 -6.64 -5.87 21.43
C MET A 4 -8.09 -5.80 20.95
N GLN A 5 -9.04 -6.48 21.59
CA GLN A 5 -10.46 -6.39 21.23
C GLN A 5 -11.05 -5.01 21.50
N LYS A 6 -10.51 -4.26 22.47
CA LYS A 6 -10.95 -2.89 22.79
C LYS A 6 -10.39 -1.86 21.82
N TYR A 7 -9.11 -1.96 21.45
CA TYR A 7 -8.45 -0.97 20.57
C TYR A 7 -8.49 -1.32 19.09
N GLY A 8 -8.70 -2.59 18.73
CA GLY A 8 -8.74 -3.07 17.34
C GLY A 8 -9.69 -2.29 16.43
N PRO A 9 -10.96 -2.05 16.83
CA PRO A 9 -11.89 -1.29 16.01
C PRO A 9 -11.41 0.14 15.70
N TYR A 10 -10.75 0.81 16.67
CA TYR A 10 -10.22 2.16 16.47
C TYR A 10 -9.04 2.18 15.50
N LEU A 11 -8.17 1.17 15.53
CA LEU A 11 -7.07 1.03 14.57
C LEU A 11 -7.60 0.78 13.15
N ILE A 12 -8.63 -0.07 13.01
CA ILE A 12 -9.30 -0.33 11.73
C ILE A 12 -9.95 0.96 11.20
N PHE A 13 -10.64 1.70 12.07
CA PHE A 13 -11.26 2.97 11.70
C PHE A 13 -10.23 4.00 11.21
N LEU A 14 -9.11 4.16 11.94
CA LEU A 14 -8.03 5.05 11.53
C LEU A 14 -7.41 4.64 10.18
N ALA A 15 -7.14 3.34 9.99
CA ALA A 15 -6.63 2.82 8.73
C ALA A 15 -7.60 3.06 7.56
N ALA A 16 -8.91 2.86 7.79
CA ALA A 16 -9.93 3.13 6.79
C ALA A 16 -10.03 4.62 6.43
N MET A 17 -9.88 5.52 7.40
CA MET A 17 -9.84 6.96 7.15
C MET A 17 -8.63 7.38 6.32
N LEU A 18 -7.43 6.87 6.66
CA LEU A 18 -6.21 7.13 5.90
C LEU A 18 -6.36 6.63 4.46
N TRP A 19 -6.89 5.41 4.28
CA TRP A 19 -7.13 4.84 2.97
C TRP A 19 -8.17 5.61 2.15
N ALA A 20 -9.27 6.05 2.76
CA ALA A 20 -10.30 6.85 2.08
C ALA A 20 -9.78 8.22 1.60
N THR A 21 -8.75 8.74 2.28
CA THR A 21 -8.11 10.01 1.95
C THR A 21 -7.17 9.89 0.75
N ASP A 22 -6.61 8.70 0.48
CA ASP A 22 -5.63 8.49 -0.60
C ASP A 22 -6.20 8.88 -1.98
N ALA A 23 -7.39 8.38 -2.33
CA ALA A 23 -7.94 8.56 -3.67
C ALA A 23 -8.15 10.05 -4.05
N PRO A 24 -8.79 10.90 -3.21
CA PRO A 24 -8.87 12.33 -3.48
C PRO A 24 -7.51 13.01 -3.70
N PHE A 25 -6.49 12.68 -2.91
CA PHE A 25 -5.13 13.23 -3.09
C PHE A 25 -4.52 12.78 -4.42
N ARG A 26 -4.65 11.48 -4.74
CA ARG A 26 -4.12 10.87 -5.95
C ARG A 26 -4.78 11.43 -7.22
N VAL A 27 -6.07 11.73 -7.20
CA VAL A 27 -6.78 12.40 -8.32
C VAL A 27 -6.14 13.75 -8.67
N HIS A 28 -5.72 14.54 -7.68
CA HIS A 28 -5.11 15.84 -7.95
C HIS A 28 -3.66 15.68 -8.42
N LEU A 29 -2.87 14.82 -7.77
CA LEU A 29 -1.46 14.60 -8.12
C LEU A 29 -1.28 14.02 -9.52
N THR A 30 -2.16 13.12 -9.93
CA THR A 30 -2.08 12.45 -11.25
C THR A 30 -2.26 13.40 -12.44
N LYS A 31 -2.79 14.62 -12.22
CA LYS A 31 -2.90 15.67 -13.25
C LYS A 31 -1.54 16.20 -13.66
N ASP A 32 -0.66 16.42 -12.70
CA ASP A 32 0.63 17.11 -12.90
C ASP A 32 1.83 16.15 -12.87
N LEU A 33 1.70 15.02 -12.18
CA LEU A 33 2.80 14.08 -11.93
C LEU A 33 2.52 12.69 -12.52
N SER A 34 3.57 12.04 -13.03
CA SER A 34 3.48 10.67 -13.53
C SER A 34 3.14 9.69 -12.41
N SER A 35 2.36 8.65 -12.70
CA SER A 35 1.99 7.64 -11.69
C SER A 35 3.20 6.93 -11.10
N ASN A 36 4.26 6.73 -11.89
CA ASN A 36 5.50 6.12 -11.40
C ASN A 36 6.15 7.00 -10.33
N PHE A 37 6.18 8.33 -10.54
CA PHE A 37 6.76 9.26 -9.58
C PHE A 37 5.93 9.35 -8.30
N ILE A 38 4.59 9.40 -8.41
CA ILE A 38 3.68 9.40 -7.26
C ILE A 38 3.95 8.16 -6.38
N VAL A 39 3.97 6.97 -6.98
CA VAL A 39 4.18 5.71 -6.25
C VAL A 39 5.60 5.60 -5.70
N LEU A 40 6.62 6.11 -6.40
CA LEU A 40 7.99 6.14 -5.90
C LEU A 40 8.09 6.99 -4.61
N VAL A 41 7.47 8.17 -4.61
CA VAL A 41 7.46 9.07 -3.45
C VAL A 41 6.67 8.44 -2.30
N GLU A 42 5.54 7.79 -2.59
CA GLU A 42 4.76 7.03 -1.61
C GLU A 42 5.62 5.95 -0.91
N HIS A 43 6.31 5.11 -1.69
CA HIS A 43 7.19 4.07 -1.14
C HIS A 43 8.37 4.67 -0.37
N PHE A 44 8.88 5.82 -0.79
CA PHE A 44 9.93 6.52 -0.06
C PHE A 44 9.46 6.93 1.34
N PHE A 45 8.25 7.49 1.47
CA PHE A 45 7.67 7.81 2.78
C PHE A 45 7.35 6.56 3.60
N ASP A 46 6.81 5.51 3.00
CA ASP A 46 6.55 4.24 3.69
C ASP A 46 7.84 3.65 4.26
N VAL A 47 8.93 3.66 3.48
CA VAL A 47 10.24 3.22 3.94
C VAL A 47 10.72 4.10 5.10
N LEU A 48 10.61 5.42 5.03
CA LEU A 48 11.01 6.30 6.14
C LEU A 48 10.25 6.02 7.43
N ILE A 49 8.94 5.76 7.34
CA ILE A 49 8.08 5.44 8.50
C ILE A 49 8.45 4.08 9.09
N VAL A 50 8.73 3.09 8.25
CA VAL A 50 9.01 1.71 8.66
C VAL A 50 10.48 1.49 9.03
N LEU A 51 11.39 2.36 8.59
CA LEU A 51 12.84 2.25 8.80
C LEU A 51 13.25 2.04 10.27
N PRO A 52 12.71 2.78 11.27
CA PRO A 52 13.07 2.55 12.67
C PRO A 52 12.73 1.14 13.14
N ILE A 53 11.61 0.59 12.68
CA ILE A 53 11.14 -0.77 13.01
C ILE A 53 12.08 -1.80 12.39
N ILE A 54 12.49 -1.59 11.12
CA ILE A 54 13.45 -2.46 10.43
C ILE A 54 14.80 -2.45 11.15
N ILE A 55 15.28 -1.30 11.61
CA ILE A 55 16.55 -1.19 12.33
C ILE A 55 16.49 -1.96 13.65
N TRP A 56 15.41 -1.84 14.43
CA TRP A 56 15.25 -2.56 15.68
C TRP A 56 15.15 -4.09 15.51
N SER A 57 14.51 -4.53 14.42
CA SER A 57 14.30 -5.96 14.13
C SER A 57 15.25 -6.51 13.06
N PHE A 58 16.36 -5.83 12.77
CA PHE A 58 17.24 -6.19 11.65
C PHE A 58 17.81 -7.60 11.78
N LYS A 59 18.07 -8.05 13.01
CA LYS A 59 18.56 -9.40 13.31
C LYS A 59 17.56 -10.50 12.93
N ASP A 60 16.26 -10.18 12.91
CA ASP A 60 15.22 -11.13 12.54
C ASP A 60 15.13 -11.32 11.03
N LEU A 61 15.52 -10.32 10.23
CA LEU A 61 15.59 -10.44 8.77
C LEU A 61 16.63 -11.48 8.32
N GLY A 62 17.70 -11.65 9.10
CA GLY A 62 18.72 -12.68 8.85
C GLY A 62 18.24 -14.11 9.07
N LYS A 63 17.06 -14.31 9.69
CA LYS A 63 16.46 -15.63 9.89
C LYS A 63 15.64 -16.08 8.67
N LEU A 64 15.37 -15.19 7.72
CA LEU A 64 14.59 -15.49 6.53
C LEU A 64 15.39 -16.38 5.57
N GLY A 65 14.80 -17.51 5.18
CA GLY A 65 15.31 -18.39 4.15
C GLY A 65 15.10 -17.85 2.73
N LYS A 66 15.73 -18.50 1.75
CA LYS A 66 15.67 -18.09 0.33
C LYS A 66 14.23 -18.04 -0.23
N LYS A 67 13.37 -18.97 0.19
CA LYS A 67 11.96 -19.01 -0.25
C LYS A 67 11.16 -17.84 0.31
N GLU A 68 11.39 -17.48 1.57
CA GLU A 68 10.71 -16.35 2.21
C GLU A 68 11.14 -15.02 1.58
N TRP A 69 12.43 -14.87 1.28
CA TRP A 69 12.94 -13.73 0.52
C TRP A 69 12.34 -13.64 -0.89
N LEU A 70 12.15 -14.77 -1.57
CA LEU A 70 11.47 -14.78 -2.87
C LEU A 70 10.01 -14.33 -2.73
N SER A 71 9.29 -14.81 -1.72
CA SER A 71 7.91 -14.36 -1.44
C SER A 71 7.86 -12.86 -1.17
N VAL A 72 8.79 -12.33 -0.38
CA VAL A 72 8.91 -10.88 -0.11
C VAL A 72 9.11 -10.12 -1.42
N LEU A 73 10.01 -10.56 -2.29
CA LEU A 73 10.24 -9.92 -3.60
C LEU A 73 9.00 -9.94 -4.49
N VAL A 74 8.31 -11.08 -4.58
CA VAL A 74 7.08 -11.20 -5.40
C VAL A 74 5.99 -10.26 -4.88
N ILE A 75 5.80 -10.19 -3.56
CA ILE A 75 4.81 -9.29 -2.95
C ILE A 75 5.20 -7.82 -3.17
N ALA A 76 6.47 -7.47 -2.93
CA ALA A 76 6.97 -6.11 -3.07
C ALA A 76 6.86 -5.59 -4.52
N ILE A 77 7.20 -6.42 -5.50
CA ILE A 77 7.15 -6.02 -6.91
C ILE A 77 5.71 -6.09 -7.44
N GLY A 78 5.04 -7.23 -7.29
CA GLY A 78 3.74 -7.48 -7.91
C GLY A 78 2.59 -6.83 -7.14
N GLY A 79 2.37 -7.29 -5.91
CA GLY A 79 1.24 -6.86 -5.08
C GLY A 79 1.33 -5.42 -4.57
N SER A 80 2.55 -4.87 -4.50
CA SER A 80 2.80 -3.52 -4.00
C SER A 80 3.14 -2.54 -5.13
N ALA A 81 4.35 -2.55 -5.68
CA ALA A 81 4.78 -1.51 -6.63
C ALA A 81 3.97 -1.50 -7.94
N LEU A 82 3.87 -2.63 -8.65
CA LEU A 82 3.17 -2.71 -9.93
C LEU A 82 1.66 -2.49 -9.77
N ALA A 83 1.05 -3.09 -8.75
CA ALA A 83 -0.37 -2.88 -8.46
C ALA A 83 -0.69 -1.41 -8.17
N SER A 84 0.14 -0.73 -7.38
CA SER A 84 -0.05 0.68 -7.04
C SER A 84 0.13 1.60 -8.25
N ILE A 85 1.12 1.32 -9.11
CA ILE A 85 1.30 2.05 -10.37
C ILE A 85 0.09 1.87 -11.27
N ALA A 86 -0.36 0.62 -11.47
CA ALA A 86 -1.52 0.32 -12.31
C ALA A 86 -2.79 0.98 -11.78
N PHE A 87 -3.03 0.92 -10.47
CA PHE A 87 -4.15 1.59 -9.81
C PHE A 87 -4.08 3.11 -10.05
N THR A 88 -2.92 3.73 -9.82
CA THR A 88 -2.72 5.18 -10.02
C THR A 88 -2.88 5.58 -11.48
N GLN A 89 -2.40 4.76 -12.41
CA GLN A 89 -2.58 4.98 -13.85
C GLN A 89 -4.06 4.92 -14.25
N ALA A 90 -4.87 4.05 -13.64
CA ALA A 90 -6.30 3.95 -13.95
C ALA A 90 -7.04 5.29 -13.78
N PHE A 91 -6.62 6.16 -12.86
CA PHE A 91 -7.22 7.47 -12.61
C PHE A 91 -7.07 8.43 -13.80
N ARG A 92 -6.10 8.16 -14.69
CA ARG A 92 -5.90 8.92 -15.93
C ARG A 92 -6.78 8.44 -17.07
N TYR A 93 -7.18 7.17 -17.06
CA TYR A 93 -7.91 6.54 -18.17
C TYR A 93 -9.41 6.43 -17.92
N VAL A 94 -9.84 6.30 -16.66
CA VAL A 94 -11.24 6.14 -16.30
C VAL A 94 -11.61 7.05 -15.14
N ASN A 95 -12.92 7.23 -14.94
CA ASN A 95 -13.41 7.94 -13.75
C ASN A 95 -12.85 7.28 -12.47
N PRO A 96 -12.27 8.03 -11.52
CA PRO A 96 -11.71 7.49 -10.28
C PRO A 96 -12.67 6.58 -9.51
N SER A 97 -13.97 6.90 -9.50
CA SER A 97 -14.98 6.06 -8.84
C SER A 97 -15.11 4.68 -9.48
N VAL A 98 -14.93 4.59 -10.81
CA VAL A 98 -14.93 3.31 -11.53
C VAL A 98 -13.64 2.53 -11.22
N ALA A 99 -12.48 3.20 -11.22
CA ALA A 99 -11.21 2.56 -10.85
C ALA A 99 -11.27 1.97 -9.43
N ILE A 100 -11.80 2.72 -8.46
CA ILE A 100 -11.97 2.27 -7.08
C ILE A 100 -12.97 1.10 -7.00
N LEU A 101 -14.09 1.18 -7.71
CA LEU A 101 -15.08 0.09 -7.72
C LEU A 101 -14.47 -1.21 -8.25
N LEU A 102 -13.70 -1.14 -9.34
CA LEU A 102 -12.99 -2.29 -9.89
C LEU A 102 -11.95 -2.84 -8.90
N GLN A 103 -11.25 -1.97 -8.16
CA GLN A 103 -10.32 -2.40 -7.12
C GLN A 103 -11.01 -3.18 -5.99
N LYS A 104 -12.27 -2.91 -5.68
CA LYS A 104 -13.02 -3.68 -4.67
C LYS A 104 -13.32 -5.12 -5.07
N LEU A 105 -13.09 -5.50 -6.33
CA LEU A 105 -13.19 -6.88 -6.82
C LEU A 105 -11.95 -7.73 -6.49
N GLN A 106 -10.88 -7.14 -5.92
CA GLN A 106 -9.65 -7.84 -5.51
C GLN A 106 -9.90 -9.19 -4.80
N PRO A 107 -10.85 -9.34 -3.86
CA PRO A 107 -11.08 -10.61 -3.16
C PRO A 107 -11.56 -11.78 -4.03
N LEU A 108 -11.99 -11.53 -5.28
CA LEU A 108 -12.41 -12.59 -6.20
C LEU A 108 -11.24 -13.19 -6.99
N ILE A 109 -10.11 -12.48 -7.05
CA ILE A 109 -8.96 -12.79 -7.92
C ILE A 109 -7.71 -13.12 -7.09
N ALA A 110 -7.64 -12.64 -5.84
CA ALA A 110 -6.50 -12.79 -4.93
C ALA A 110 -6.72 -13.88 -3.87
#